data_AF-A0A7X6XR85-F1
#
_entry.id   AF-A0A7X6XR85-F1
#
_cell.length_a   1.000
_cell.length_b   1.000
_cell.length_c   1.000
_cell.angle_alpha   90.00
_cell.angle_beta   90.00
_cell.angle_gamma   90.00
#
_symmetry.space_group_name_H-M   'P 1'
#
loop_
_entity.id
_entity.type
_entity.pdbx_description
1 polymer ?
#
loop_
_entity_poly.entity_id
_entity_poly.type
_entity_poly.pdbx_seq_one_letter_code
_entity_poly.pdbx_strand_id
1 'polypeptide(L)'
;AAGHTYGAQGIWAMSSRDEPFTGTTMNWGDGFWQDVMHYAGSGQVALGRRFFERYPWQLFEPRPLPEVEKLGRIASFATGIPGSVWVFYYASSAMDGIFQGVQGTAIPIEPGAAYRAYFFNPRTGAEVNVGPVQPDAEGRWPAPGKPSMEDWVLVLQGGDTVRTA
;
A
#
# COMPACT_ATOMS: atom_id res chain seq x y z
N ALA A 1 9.65 -6.47 -3.05
CA ALA A 1 9.31 -7.30 -4.23
C ALA A 1 9.41 -6.43 -5.48
N ALA A 2 9.74 -7.00 -6.64
CA ALA A 2 9.82 -6.24 -7.90
C ALA A 2 8.45 -6.05 -8.61
N GLY A 3 7.38 -6.62 -8.04
CA GLY A 3 6.03 -6.56 -8.58
C GLY A 3 5.06 -7.40 -7.74
N HIS A 4 3.85 -7.61 -8.27
CA HIS A 4 2.80 -8.41 -7.64
C HIS A 4 1.97 -9.13 -8.72
N THR A 5 1.51 -10.34 -8.42
CA THR A 5 0.61 -11.12 -9.29
C THR A 5 -0.73 -11.27 -8.60
N TYR A 6 -1.81 -10.98 -9.32
CA TYR A 6 -3.17 -11.14 -8.85
C TYR A 6 -3.67 -12.58 -9.09
N GLY A 7 -4.47 -13.11 -8.16
CA GLY A 7 -5.16 -14.38 -8.31
C GLY A 7 -6.56 -14.32 -7.73
N ALA A 8 -7.50 -15.00 -8.38
CA ALA A 8 -8.85 -15.26 -7.88
C ALA A 8 -9.20 -16.72 -8.20
N GLN A 9 -9.77 -17.45 -7.24
CA GLN A 9 -9.97 -18.90 -7.32
C GLN A 9 -10.65 -19.34 -8.62
N GLY A 10 -11.75 -18.70 -9.02
CA GLY A 10 -12.48 -19.07 -10.24
C GLY A 10 -11.65 -18.91 -11.52
N ILE A 11 -10.79 -17.88 -11.61
CA ILE A 11 -9.88 -17.69 -12.74
C ILE A 11 -8.74 -18.71 -12.68
N TRP A 12 -8.12 -18.88 -11.51
CA TRP A 12 -6.98 -19.79 -11.34
C TRP A 12 -7.36 -21.24 -11.66
N ALA A 13 -8.55 -21.67 -11.25
CA ALA A 13 -9.07 -23.00 -11.49
C ALA A 13 -9.74 -23.17 -12.87
N MET A 14 -9.90 -22.08 -13.63
CA MET A 14 -10.71 -22.04 -14.86
C MET A 14 -12.13 -22.60 -14.69
N SER A 15 -12.69 -22.50 -13.48
CA SER A 15 -14.01 -23.05 -13.15
C SER A 15 -15.09 -22.35 -13.95
N SER A 16 -15.89 -23.09 -14.70
CA SER A 16 -16.97 -22.53 -15.52
C SER A 16 -18.32 -23.13 -15.14
N ARG A 17 -19.43 -22.54 -15.59
CA ARG A 17 -20.76 -23.11 -15.35
C ARG A 17 -20.98 -24.45 -16.05
N ASP A 18 -20.39 -24.60 -17.24
CA ASP A 18 -20.51 -25.80 -18.07
C ASP A 18 -19.57 -26.91 -17.61
N GLU A 19 -18.40 -26.51 -17.11
CA GLU A 19 -17.39 -27.40 -16.53
C GLU A 19 -16.92 -26.80 -15.19
N PRO A 20 -17.69 -27.01 -14.10
CA PRO A 20 -17.28 -26.57 -12.78
C PRO A 20 -16.01 -27.30 -12.37
N PHE A 21 -15.06 -26.56 -11.82
CA PHE A 21 -13.81 -27.16 -11.35
C PHE A 21 -14.06 -28.11 -10.19
N THR A 22 -13.59 -29.35 -10.34
CA THR A 22 -13.51 -30.34 -9.26
C THR A 22 -12.04 -30.63 -8.97
N GLY A 23 -11.47 -29.94 -8.00
CA GLY A 23 -10.06 -30.07 -7.65
C GLY A 23 -9.74 -31.26 -6.76
N THR A 24 -8.51 -31.78 -6.86
CA THR A 24 -7.94 -32.74 -5.92
C THR A 24 -7.44 -32.08 -4.63
N THR A 25 -7.20 -30.77 -4.64
CA THR A 25 -6.68 -29.97 -3.51
C THR A 25 -7.76 -29.23 -2.72
N MET A 26 -9.03 -29.66 -2.82
CA MET A 26 -10.20 -28.94 -2.30
C MET A 26 -10.43 -27.57 -2.99
N ASN A 27 -11.56 -26.93 -2.70
CA ASN A 27 -11.98 -25.67 -3.31
C ASN A 27 -11.76 -24.48 -2.35
N TRP A 28 -11.13 -23.40 -2.83
CA TRP A 28 -10.96 -22.14 -2.08
C TRP A 28 -12.12 -21.14 -2.30
N GLY A 29 -13.11 -21.49 -3.11
CA GLY A 29 -14.31 -20.67 -3.35
C GLY A 29 -15.10 -21.09 -4.60
N ASP A 30 -16.41 -20.88 -4.58
CA ASP A 30 -17.34 -21.43 -5.58
C ASP A 30 -17.55 -20.53 -6.82
N GLY A 31 -16.69 -19.52 -7.02
CA GLY A 31 -16.84 -18.55 -8.10
C GLY A 31 -16.47 -19.12 -9.47
N PHE A 32 -17.26 -18.81 -10.49
CA PHE A 32 -16.93 -19.11 -11.89
C PHE A 32 -16.05 -18.01 -12.50
N TRP A 33 -15.13 -18.38 -13.40
CA TRP A 33 -14.21 -17.44 -14.03
C TRP A 33 -14.95 -16.28 -14.72
N GLN A 34 -16.10 -16.57 -15.34
CA GLN A 34 -16.93 -15.57 -16.02
C GLN A 34 -17.42 -14.46 -15.08
N ASP A 35 -17.58 -14.75 -13.79
CA ASP A 35 -18.03 -13.77 -12.81
C ASP A 35 -16.83 -13.13 -12.11
N VAL A 36 -15.90 -13.97 -11.62
CA VAL A 36 -14.82 -13.48 -10.77
C VAL A 36 -13.75 -12.70 -11.55
N MET A 37 -13.70 -12.83 -12.88
CA MET A 37 -12.90 -11.93 -13.74
C MET A 37 -13.30 -10.45 -13.62
N HIS A 38 -14.53 -10.18 -13.15
CA HIS A 38 -15.04 -8.84 -12.92
C HIS A 38 -14.90 -8.37 -11.46
N TYR A 39 -14.28 -9.16 -10.59
CA TYR A 39 -14.04 -8.73 -9.21
C TYR A 39 -13.12 -7.51 -9.16
N ALA A 40 -13.44 -6.62 -8.21
CA ALA A 40 -12.76 -5.35 -8.03
C ALA A 40 -11.24 -5.48 -7.84
N GLY A 41 -10.77 -6.61 -7.28
CA GLY A 41 -9.35 -6.86 -7.02
C GLY A 41 -8.46 -6.69 -8.26
N SER A 42 -8.93 -7.11 -9.43
CA SER A 42 -8.18 -6.93 -10.69
C SER A 42 -7.94 -5.44 -11.01
N GLY A 43 -8.98 -4.61 -10.86
CA GLY A 43 -8.90 -3.16 -11.03
C GLY A 43 -8.03 -2.49 -9.96
N GLN A 44 -8.07 -2.99 -8.72
CA GLN A 44 -7.25 -2.49 -7.62
C GLN A 44 -5.75 -2.76 -7.84
N VAL A 45 -5.38 -3.91 -8.42
CA VAL A 45 -3.99 -4.15 -8.83
C VAL A 45 -3.56 -3.20 -9.95
N ALA A 46 -4.44 -2.88 -10.89
CA ALA A 46 -4.15 -1.86 -11.91
C ALA A 46 -3.96 -0.45 -11.32
N LEU A 47 -4.72 -0.09 -10.27
CA LEU A 47 -4.52 1.16 -9.52
C LEU A 47 -3.13 1.18 -8.83
N GLY A 48 -2.74 0.07 -8.20
CA GLY A 48 -1.41 -0.08 -7.59
C GLY A 48 -0.29 0.09 -8.62
N ARG A 49 -0.41 -0.53 -9.79
CA ARG A 49 0.55 -0.34 -10.90
C ARG A 49 0.66 1.14 -11.29
N ARG A 50 -0.47 1.79 -11.59
CA ARG A 50 -0.50 3.21 -12.00
C ARG A 50 0.08 4.12 -10.93
N PHE A 51 -0.15 3.81 -9.66
CA PHE A 51 0.41 4.54 -8.52
C PHE A 51 1.95 4.53 -8.57
N PHE A 52 2.57 3.35 -8.73
CA PHE A 52 4.03 3.21 -8.73
C PHE A 52 4.68 3.75 -10.01
N GLU A 53 4.00 3.66 -11.17
CA GLU A 53 4.49 4.21 -12.45
C GLU A 53 4.70 5.73 -12.43
N ARG A 54 4.16 6.44 -11.42
CA ARG A 54 4.43 7.88 -11.20
C ARG A 54 5.87 8.18 -10.82
N TYR A 55 6.60 7.18 -10.34
CA TYR A 55 7.94 7.30 -9.80
C TYR A 55 8.92 6.39 -10.55
N PRO A 56 10.25 6.62 -10.46
CA PRO A 56 11.23 5.65 -10.94
C PRO A 56 11.28 4.44 -9.99
N TRP A 57 10.21 3.62 -10.02
CA TRP A 57 9.93 2.56 -9.05
C TRP A 57 11.05 1.53 -8.90
N GLN A 58 11.89 1.37 -9.92
CA GLN A 58 13.09 0.52 -9.86
C GLN A 58 14.14 0.98 -8.84
N LEU A 59 14.06 2.22 -8.35
CA LEU A 59 14.93 2.80 -7.32
C LEU A 59 14.35 2.68 -5.91
N PHE A 60 13.16 2.10 -5.75
CA PHE A 60 12.55 1.95 -4.43
C PHE A 60 13.32 0.95 -3.58
N GLU A 61 13.54 1.33 -2.32
CA GLU A 61 14.14 0.49 -1.30
C GLU A 61 13.16 0.28 -0.14
N PRO A 62 13.21 -0.87 0.56
CA PRO A 62 12.50 -1.03 1.83
C PRO A 62 12.92 0.03 2.85
N ARG A 63 11.97 0.53 3.65
CA ARG A 63 12.23 1.51 4.72
C ARG A 63 11.90 0.90 6.09
N PRO A 64 12.77 0.03 6.63
CA PRO A 64 12.56 -0.51 7.97
C PRO A 64 12.64 0.61 9.01
N LEU A 65 11.75 0.55 10.00
CA LEU A 65 11.73 1.50 11.12
C LEU A 65 11.79 0.71 12.42
N PRO A 66 12.95 0.65 13.09
CA PRO A 66 13.14 -0.17 14.29
C PRO A 66 12.17 0.17 15.44
N GLU A 67 11.69 1.40 15.56
CA GLU A 67 10.63 1.73 16.52
C GLU A 67 9.33 0.96 16.31
N VAL A 68 9.00 0.59 15.07
CA VAL A 68 7.80 -0.19 14.76
C VAL A 68 7.94 -1.62 15.29
N GLU A 69 9.11 -2.23 15.13
CA GLU A 69 9.41 -3.56 15.66
C GLU A 69 9.34 -3.60 17.19
N LYS A 70 9.79 -2.53 17.87
CA LYS A 70 9.68 -2.39 19.34
C LYS A 70 8.24 -2.36 19.85
N LEU A 71 7.28 -2.03 18.99
CA LEU A 71 5.84 -2.09 19.29
C LEU A 71 5.23 -3.47 19.04
N GLY A 72 6.05 -4.49 18.73
CA GLY A 72 5.58 -5.85 18.43
C GLY A 72 4.91 -5.98 17.05
N ARG A 73 5.16 -5.04 16.15
CA ARG A 73 4.60 -5.04 14.78
C ARG A 73 5.56 -5.74 13.82
N ILE A 74 4.99 -6.42 12.83
CA ILE A 74 5.79 -7.31 11.96
C ILE A 74 6.66 -6.57 10.93
N ALA A 75 6.30 -5.33 10.58
CA ALA A 75 7.05 -4.47 9.65
C ALA A 75 6.54 -3.04 9.72
N SER A 76 7.33 -2.08 9.23
CA SER A 76 6.89 -0.70 8.97
C SER A 76 5.90 -0.59 7.79
N PHE A 77 5.86 -1.60 6.93
CA PHE A 77 5.18 -1.59 5.64
C PHE A 77 5.51 -0.36 4.78
N ALA A 78 6.78 0.02 4.81
CA ALA A 78 7.27 1.23 4.17
C ALA A 78 8.32 0.92 3.09
N THR A 79 8.28 1.69 2.02
CA THR A 79 9.27 1.68 0.93
C THR A 79 9.39 3.09 0.34
N GLY A 80 10.46 3.38 -0.36
CA GLY A 80 10.61 4.69 -0.98
C GLY A 80 11.96 4.91 -1.62
N ILE A 81 12.12 6.10 -2.17
CA ILE A 81 13.38 6.65 -2.67
C ILE A 81 13.76 7.80 -1.72
N PRO A 82 14.90 7.70 -1.01
CA PRO A 82 15.33 8.74 -0.07
C PRO A 82 15.34 10.14 -0.69
N GLY A 83 14.86 11.14 0.06
CA GLY A 83 14.73 12.52 -0.41
C GLY A 83 13.68 12.78 -1.50
N SER A 84 13.01 11.73 -1.99
CA SER A 84 12.17 11.78 -3.18
C SER A 84 10.73 11.40 -2.89
N VAL A 85 10.49 10.17 -2.43
CA VAL A 85 9.15 9.69 -2.11
C VAL A 85 9.23 8.57 -1.08
N TRP A 86 8.40 8.61 -0.05
CA TRP A 86 8.19 7.48 0.84
C TRP A 86 6.72 7.06 0.77
N VAL A 87 6.47 5.75 0.87
CA VAL A 87 5.16 5.12 0.74
C VAL A 87 5.00 4.16 1.91
N PHE A 88 3.90 4.30 2.62
CA PHE A 88 3.53 3.48 3.78
C PHE A 88 2.17 2.85 3.56
N TYR A 89 2.07 1.54 3.72
CA TYR A 89 0.78 0.87 3.71
C TYR A 89 0.16 0.85 5.11
N TYR A 90 -1.03 1.44 5.23
CA TYR A 90 -1.83 1.41 6.44
C TYR A 90 -2.91 0.35 6.27
N ALA A 91 -2.73 -0.78 6.95
CA ALA A 91 -3.73 -1.83 6.98
C ALA A 91 -5.07 -1.34 7.56
N SER A 92 -6.16 -2.02 7.18
CA SER A 92 -7.48 -1.82 7.77
C SER A 92 -7.43 -1.95 9.29
N SER A 93 -8.21 -1.12 9.98
CA SER A 93 -8.27 -1.10 11.44
C SER A 93 -8.92 -2.37 12.04
N ALA A 94 -9.57 -3.18 11.20
CA ALA A 94 -10.08 -4.48 11.61
C ALA A 94 -9.00 -5.57 11.66
N MET A 95 -7.78 -5.30 11.16
CA MET A 95 -6.65 -6.22 11.26
C MET A 95 -6.04 -6.20 12.66
N ASP A 96 -5.36 -7.29 13.01
CA ASP A 96 -4.59 -7.39 14.26
C ASP A 96 -3.56 -6.24 14.38
N GLY A 97 -3.31 -5.80 15.61
CA GLY A 97 -2.37 -4.73 15.94
C GLY A 97 -0.96 -4.94 15.39
N ILE A 98 -0.53 -6.20 15.18
CA ILE A 98 0.78 -6.52 14.60
C ILE A 98 0.94 -6.00 13.15
N PHE A 99 -0.17 -5.73 12.44
CA PHE A 99 -0.19 -5.22 11.05
C PHE A 99 -0.28 -3.69 10.95
N GLN A 100 -0.22 -2.96 12.06
CA GLN A 100 -0.45 -1.52 12.05
C GLN A 100 0.69 -0.68 11.43
N GLY A 101 1.87 -1.25 11.19
CA GLY A 101 2.98 -0.51 10.56
C GLY A 101 3.38 0.72 11.36
N VAL A 102 3.38 1.90 10.71
CA VAL A 102 3.70 3.19 11.34
C VAL A 102 2.50 3.90 11.99
N GLN A 103 1.32 3.29 11.99
CA GLN A 103 0.12 3.93 12.55
C GLN A 103 0.32 4.27 14.04
N GLY A 104 0.08 5.52 14.42
CA GLY A 104 0.27 5.99 15.80
C GLY A 104 1.73 6.08 16.25
N THR A 105 2.71 6.05 15.34
CA THR A 105 4.13 6.29 15.64
C THR A 105 4.58 7.66 15.11
N ALA A 106 5.84 8.03 15.35
CA ALA A 106 6.48 9.16 14.70
C ALA A 106 7.49 8.67 13.67
N ILE A 107 7.38 9.18 12.44
CA ILE A 107 8.23 8.83 11.30
C ILE A 107 9.46 9.74 11.33
N PRO A 108 10.70 9.22 11.33
CA PRO A 108 11.88 10.04 11.19
C PRO A 108 11.95 10.62 9.77
N ILE A 109 12.21 11.91 9.63
CA ILE A 109 12.31 12.61 8.34
C ILE A 109 13.79 12.91 8.06
N GLU A 110 14.26 12.71 6.82
CA GLU A 110 15.66 13.01 6.52
C GLU A 110 15.99 14.50 6.74
N PRO A 111 17.14 14.84 7.34
CA PRO A 111 17.54 16.22 7.54
C PRO A 111 17.54 17.03 6.24
N GLY A 112 16.85 18.18 6.24
CA GLY A 112 16.75 19.06 5.08
C GLY A 112 15.75 18.61 4.01
N ALA A 113 15.12 17.44 4.16
CA ALA A 113 14.06 17.02 3.23
C ALA A 113 12.80 17.85 3.42
N ALA A 114 12.17 18.23 2.30
CA ALA A 114 10.91 18.95 2.27
C ALA A 114 9.85 18.09 1.58
N TYR A 115 8.98 17.47 2.38
CA TYR A 115 7.90 16.61 1.89
C TYR A 115 6.53 17.27 2.02
N ARG A 116 5.62 16.91 1.12
CA ARG A 116 4.17 17.02 1.31
C ARG A 116 3.58 15.63 1.45
N ALA A 117 2.65 15.49 2.39
CA ALA A 117 1.95 14.26 2.66
C ALA A 117 0.55 14.25 2.02
N TYR A 118 0.15 13.07 1.56
CA TYR A 118 -1.23 12.76 1.18
C TYR A 118 -1.53 11.28 1.41
N PHE A 119 -2.80 10.94 1.54
CA PHE A 119 -3.27 9.56 1.51
C PHE A 119 -3.77 9.20 0.11
N PHE A 120 -3.39 8.04 -0.38
CA PHE A 120 -3.93 7.39 -1.58
C PHE A 120 -4.82 6.21 -1.16
N ASN A 121 -5.99 6.12 -1.76
CA ASN A 121 -6.93 5.02 -1.56
C ASN A 121 -6.62 3.88 -2.53
N PRO A 122 -6.05 2.74 -2.10
CA PRO A 122 -5.70 1.65 -3.01
C PRO A 122 -6.92 0.97 -3.64
N ARG A 123 -8.11 1.16 -3.08
CA ARG A 123 -9.36 0.55 -3.57
C ARG A 123 -10.03 1.38 -4.66
N THR A 124 -9.82 2.69 -4.69
CA THR A 124 -10.54 3.62 -5.58
C THR A 124 -9.65 4.57 -6.38
N GLY A 125 -8.38 4.74 -5.99
CA GLY A 125 -7.45 5.69 -6.57
C GLY A 125 -7.60 7.13 -6.07
N ALA A 126 -8.57 7.40 -5.18
CA ALA A 126 -8.79 8.73 -4.63
C ALA A 126 -7.63 9.19 -3.73
N GLU A 127 -7.37 10.49 -3.70
CA GLU A 127 -6.31 11.08 -2.88
C GLU A 127 -6.88 12.11 -1.90
N VAL A 128 -6.32 12.14 -0.68
CA VAL A 128 -6.68 13.08 0.38
C VAL A 128 -5.42 13.80 0.83
N ASN A 129 -5.37 15.12 0.63
CA ASN A 129 -4.22 15.92 1.03
C ASN A 129 -4.08 15.97 2.57
N VAL A 130 -2.88 15.76 3.08
CA VAL A 130 -2.55 15.94 4.50
C VAL A 130 -1.84 17.28 4.72
N GLY A 131 -0.95 17.66 3.81
CA GLY A 131 -0.26 18.96 3.84
C GLY A 131 1.26 18.83 3.97
N PRO A 132 1.98 19.91 4.31
CA PRO A 132 3.43 19.85 4.49
C PRO A 132 3.81 18.98 5.69
N VAL A 133 4.92 18.26 5.56
CA VAL A 133 5.49 17.41 6.62
C VAL A 133 6.40 18.28 7.47
N GLN A 134 6.03 18.44 8.73
CA GLN A 134 6.70 19.34 9.67
C GLN A 134 7.25 18.50 10.84
N PRO A 135 8.49 18.00 10.73
CA PRO A 135 9.11 17.28 11.82
C PRO A 135 9.33 18.18 13.04
N ASP A 136 9.32 17.58 14.23
CA ASP A 136 9.71 18.20 15.49
C ASP A 136 11.22 18.48 15.56
N ALA A 137 11.68 18.99 16.70
CA ALA A 137 13.10 19.32 16.92
C ALA A 137 14.01 18.09 16.83
N GLU A 138 13.47 16.89 17.06
CA GLU A 138 14.14 15.60 16.95
C GLU A 138 14.08 15.03 15.53
N GLY A 139 13.52 15.77 14.56
CA GLY A 139 13.42 15.34 13.17
C GLY A 139 12.33 14.31 12.93
N ARG A 140 11.33 14.19 13.80
CA ARG A 140 10.25 13.21 13.69
C ARG A 140 8.92 13.87 13.41
N TRP A 141 8.13 13.24 12.54
CA TRP A 141 6.81 13.70 12.19
C TRP A 141 5.75 12.70 12.68
N PRO A 142 4.78 13.12 13.50
CA PRO A 142 3.69 12.25 13.94
C PRO A 142 2.92 11.70 12.73
N ALA A 143 2.86 10.38 12.62
CA ALA A 143 2.18 9.73 11.52
C ALA A 143 0.67 10.05 11.59
N PRO A 144 0.07 10.62 10.54
CA PRO A 144 -1.32 11.07 10.58
C PRO A 144 -2.28 9.88 10.66
N GLY A 145 -3.46 10.11 11.26
CA GLY A 145 -4.56 9.16 11.21
C GLY A 145 -5.10 9.02 9.78
N LYS A 146 -5.42 7.78 9.38
CA LYS A 146 -5.99 7.51 8.05
C LYS A 146 -7.45 8.00 7.94
N PRO A 147 -7.92 8.35 6.73
CA PRO A 147 -9.25 8.96 6.55
C PRO A 147 -10.46 8.09 6.94
N SER A 148 -10.31 6.76 7.02
CA SER A 148 -11.39 5.84 7.42
C SER A 148 -10.84 4.55 8.05
N MET A 149 -11.72 3.64 8.50
CA MET A 149 -11.33 2.34 9.07
C MET A 149 -10.76 1.36 8.02
N GLU A 150 -10.91 1.64 6.73
CA GLU A 150 -10.35 0.85 5.63
C GLU A 150 -8.83 1.02 5.49
N ASP A 151 -8.22 0.29 4.57
CA ASP A 151 -6.83 0.45 4.18
C ASP A 151 -6.59 1.74 3.39
N TRP A 152 -5.39 2.30 3.57
CA TRP A 152 -4.92 3.52 2.92
C TRP A 152 -3.41 3.44 2.69
N VAL A 153 -2.90 4.22 1.75
CA VAL A 153 -1.46 4.38 1.53
C VAL A 153 -1.08 5.81 1.91
N LEU A 154 -0.25 6.01 2.93
CA LEU A 154 0.32 7.32 3.23
C LEU A 154 1.55 7.54 2.33
N VAL A 155 1.62 8.69 1.69
CA VAL A 155 2.73 9.08 0.82
C VAL A 155 3.36 10.36 1.34
N LEU A 156 4.68 10.37 1.46
CA LEU A 156 5.50 11.58 1.62
C LEU A 156 6.17 11.85 0.29
N GLN A 157 5.88 12.97 -0.35
CA GLN A 157 6.39 13.30 -1.68
C GLN A 157 7.23 14.57 -1.65
N GLY A 158 8.44 14.48 -2.19
CA GLY A 158 9.37 15.60 -2.34
C GLY A 158 9.01 16.49 -3.53
N GLY A 159 9.69 17.63 -3.66
CA GLY A 159 9.42 18.61 -4.73
C GLY A 159 9.75 18.12 -6.15
N ASP A 160 10.77 17.26 -6.30
CA ASP A 160 11.35 16.92 -7.61
C ASP A 160 10.79 15.62 -8.23
N THR A 161 9.79 14.97 -7.62
CA THR A 161 9.43 13.58 -7.92
C THR A 161 8.30 13.35 -8.92
N VAL A 162 7.67 14.38 -9.48
CA VAL A 162 6.61 14.15 -10.49
C VAL A 162 7.24 14.00 -11.86
N ARG A 163 7.21 12.78 -12.43
CA ARG A 163 7.26 12.65 -13.89
C ARG A 163 5.98 13.27 -14.44
N THR A 164 6.09 14.46 -15.04
CA THR A 164 5.04 14.99 -15.92
C THR A 164 4.86 13.97 -17.05
N ALA A 165 3.70 13.32 -17.06
CA ALA A 165 3.24 12.49 -18.16
C ALA A 165 3.00 13.34 -19.41
#